data_AF-A0A5B8V6E5-F1
#
_entry.id   AF-A0A5B8V6E5-F1
#
_cell.length_a   1.000
_cell.length_b   1.000
_cell.length_c   1.000
_cell.angle_alpha   90.00
_cell.angle_beta   90.00
_cell.angle_gamma   90.00
#
_symmetry.space_group_name_H-M   'P 1'
#
loop_
_entity.id
_entity.type
_entity.pdbx_description
1 polymer ?
#
loop_
_entity_poly.entity_id
_entity_poly.type
_entity_poly.pdbx_seq_one_letter_code
_entity_poly.pdbx_strand_id
1 'polypeptide(L)'
;MRKFILVAALQLFFSIGFTQSFSIGDKIEAYNSGAWYKGSILETGTGTYAGYYKVQYDGYSQVQWIKAANIRMQQTSDANVENDKKGPRNGTYIILSYGSASNPIRIGYFELQNGKYTYYNMSKKNIGQGSFTYNAANKTVQWTSGPFKVANWSGKFEIDREGKTHKIRLNSVTIGTNSTDSN
;
A
#
# COMPACT_ATOMS: atom_id res chain seq x y z
N MET A 1 -38.34 -44.62 -29.31
CA MET A 1 -37.27 -43.60 -29.50
C MET A 1 -37.92 -42.25 -29.19
N ARG A 2 -37.49 -41.34 -28.32
CA ARG A 2 -36.24 -41.03 -27.61
C ARG A 2 -36.64 -40.39 -26.27
N LYS A 3 -35.89 -40.72 -25.21
CA LYS A 3 -35.94 -40.05 -23.90
C LYS A 3 -35.33 -38.64 -24.04
N PHE A 4 -35.95 -37.61 -23.47
CA PHE A 4 -35.24 -36.35 -23.18
C PHE A 4 -35.21 -36.14 -21.66
N ILE A 5 -33.97 -36.09 -21.17
CA ILE A 5 -33.56 -36.09 -19.77
C ILE A 5 -33.53 -34.64 -19.28
N LEU A 6 -34.14 -34.39 -18.11
CA LEU A 6 -33.92 -33.22 -17.27
C LEU A 6 -32.43 -33.07 -16.93
N VAL A 7 -31.84 -31.90 -17.11
CA VAL A 7 -30.59 -31.52 -16.41
C VAL A 7 -30.77 -30.13 -15.82
N ALA A 8 -30.97 -30.10 -14.50
CA ALA A 8 -30.81 -28.92 -13.67
C ALA A 8 -29.32 -28.66 -13.47
N ALA A 9 -28.83 -27.47 -13.85
CA ALA A 9 -27.46 -27.05 -13.55
C ALA A 9 -27.50 -25.94 -12.50
N LEU A 10 -27.42 -26.36 -11.24
CA LEU A 10 -27.22 -25.51 -10.07
C LEU A 10 -25.79 -24.98 -10.09
N GLN A 11 -25.58 -23.75 -10.57
CA GLN A 11 -24.28 -23.08 -10.47
C GLN A 11 -24.09 -22.53 -9.05
N LEU A 12 -23.45 -23.35 -8.20
CA LEU A 12 -22.81 -22.88 -6.98
C LEU A 12 -21.53 -22.12 -7.36
N PHE A 13 -21.55 -20.80 -7.23
CA PHE A 13 -20.34 -19.99 -7.23
C PHE A 13 -19.57 -20.27 -5.93
N PHE A 14 -18.53 -21.11 -6.03
CA PHE A 14 -17.56 -21.30 -4.97
C PHE A 14 -16.68 -20.04 -4.91
N SER A 15 -17.03 -19.10 -4.02
CA SER A 15 -16.15 -17.99 -3.66
C SER A 15 -14.97 -18.54 -2.88
N ILE A 16 -13.88 -18.86 -3.57
CA ILE A 16 -12.62 -19.25 -2.91
C ILE A 16 -12.05 -17.98 -2.27
N GLY A 17 -12.42 -17.75 -1.01
CA GLY A 17 -11.71 -16.80 -0.17
C GLY A 17 -10.28 -17.31 0.01
N PHE A 18 -9.31 -16.65 -0.63
CA PHE A 18 -7.90 -16.90 -0.39
C PHE A 18 -7.57 -16.44 1.04
N THR A 19 -7.71 -17.35 2.01
CA THR A 19 -7.15 -17.14 3.34
C THR A 19 -5.65 -17.36 3.21
N GLN A 20 -4.87 -16.28 3.26
CA GLN A 20 -3.42 -16.37 3.34
C GLN A 20 -3.05 -17.08 4.65
N SER A 21 -2.46 -18.28 4.55
CA SER A 21 -1.97 -19.03 5.70
C SER A 21 -0.50 -18.72 5.94
N PHE A 22 -0.13 -18.39 7.17
CA PHE A 22 1.25 -18.17 7.59
C PHE A 22 1.75 -19.37 8.40
N SER A 23 3.06 -19.64 8.34
CA SER A 23 3.72 -20.74 9.03
C SER A 23 4.56 -20.23 10.20
N ILE A 24 4.77 -21.07 11.22
CA ILE A 24 5.69 -20.78 12.32
C ILE A 24 7.08 -20.51 11.76
N GLY A 25 7.70 -19.42 12.19
CA GLY A 25 9.00 -18.95 11.72
C GLY A 25 8.94 -17.95 10.57
N ASP A 26 7.78 -17.78 9.89
CA ASP A 26 7.66 -16.83 8.80
C ASP A 26 7.99 -15.41 9.28
N LYS A 27 8.83 -14.73 8.50
CA LYS A 27 9.13 -13.31 8.68
C LYS A 27 7.99 -12.49 8.09
N ILE A 28 7.36 -11.69 8.95
CA ILE A 28 6.13 -10.97 8.64
C ILE A 28 6.23 -9.50 9.06
N GLU A 29 5.27 -8.72 8.57
CA GLU A 29 4.92 -7.44 9.15
C GLU A 29 3.49 -7.52 9.68
N ALA A 30 3.28 -7.09 10.92
CA ALA A 30 1.97 -7.08 11.56
C ALA A 30 1.52 -5.65 11.86
N TYR A 31 0.28 -5.34 11.50
CA TYR A 31 -0.33 -4.04 11.75
C TYR A 31 -0.83 -3.94 13.19
N ASN A 32 -0.29 -2.98 13.93
CA ASN A 32 -0.63 -2.73 15.32
C ASN A 32 -0.60 -1.22 15.59
N SER A 33 -1.57 -0.69 16.34
CA SER A 33 -1.61 0.72 16.77
C SER A 33 -1.28 1.75 15.68
N GLY A 34 -1.76 1.55 14.44
CA GLY A 34 -1.56 2.49 13.34
C GLY A 34 -0.30 2.31 12.49
N ALA A 35 0.55 1.31 12.79
CA ALA A 35 1.80 1.07 12.07
C ALA A 35 2.05 -0.42 11.81
N TRP A 36 2.89 -0.70 10.81
CA TRP A 36 3.37 -2.05 10.51
C TRP A 36 4.69 -2.30 11.24
N TYR A 37 4.76 -3.38 12.01
CA TYR A 37 5.95 -3.77 12.76
C TYR A 37 6.45 -5.12 12.25
N LYS A 38 7.77 -5.25 12.13
CA LYS A 38 8.42 -6.49 11.72
C LYS A 38 8.36 -7.51 12.85
N GLY A 39 8.28 -8.78 12.50
CA GLY A 39 8.29 -9.85 13.46
C GLY A 39 8.30 -11.22 12.82
N SER A 40 7.99 -12.22 13.64
CA SER A 40 7.87 -13.61 13.21
C SER A 40 6.67 -14.29 13.84
N ILE A 41 6.10 -15.25 13.10
CA ILE A 41 5.03 -16.11 13.60
C ILE A 41 5.63 -17.11 14.60
N LEU A 42 5.16 -17.06 15.83
CA LEU A 42 5.53 -18.02 16.87
C LEU A 42 4.56 -19.21 16.92
N GLU A 43 3.28 -18.95 16.68
CA GLU A 43 2.22 -19.91 16.92
C GLU A 43 0.98 -19.61 16.05
N THR A 44 0.32 -20.66 15.57
CA THR A 44 -0.97 -20.55 14.86
C THR A 44 -2.11 -20.75 15.86
N GLY A 45 -3.06 -19.83 15.89
CA GLY A 45 -4.14 -19.83 16.87
C GLY A 45 -5.15 -20.94 16.63
N THR A 46 -5.57 -21.58 17.71
CA THR A 46 -6.64 -22.59 17.73
C THR A 46 -7.73 -22.19 18.72
N GLY A 47 -8.90 -22.84 18.66
CA GLY A 47 -10.02 -22.54 19.55
C GLY A 47 -10.47 -21.07 19.45
N THR A 48 -10.42 -20.35 20.57
CA THR A 48 -10.79 -18.92 20.65
C THR A 48 -9.87 -18.01 19.83
N TYR A 49 -8.68 -18.46 19.45
CA TYR A 49 -7.73 -17.75 18.60
C TYR A 49 -7.73 -18.26 17.14
N ALA A 50 -8.72 -19.06 16.72
CA ALA A 50 -8.83 -19.48 15.34
C ALA A 50 -8.82 -18.28 14.37
N GLY A 51 -7.91 -18.28 13.39
CA GLY A 51 -7.71 -17.16 12.46
C GLY A 51 -6.77 -16.05 12.96
N TYR A 52 -6.13 -16.24 14.11
CA TYR A 52 -5.08 -15.38 14.66
C TYR A 52 -3.74 -16.10 14.63
N TYR A 53 -2.67 -15.32 14.65
CA TYR A 53 -1.30 -15.80 14.79
C TYR A 53 -0.63 -15.05 15.92
N LYS A 54 0.16 -15.77 16.72
CA LYS A 54 0.97 -15.17 17.77
C LYS A 54 2.25 -14.64 17.14
N VAL A 55 2.44 -13.33 17.22
CA VAL A 55 3.55 -12.61 16.60
C VAL A 55 4.54 -12.22 17.69
N GLN A 56 5.81 -12.55 17.46
CA GLN A 56 6.96 -11.98 18.16
C GLN A 56 7.48 -10.81 17.33
N TYR A 57 7.35 -9.59 17.84
CA TYR A 57 7.87 -8.41 17.15
C TYR A 57 9.39 -8.30 17.30
N ASP A 58 10.07 -7.86 16.24
CA ASP A 58 11.51 -7.62 16.27
C ASP A 58 11.80 -6.42 17.20
N GLY A 59 12.69 -6.60 18.18
CA GLY A 59 13.10 -5.54 19.11
C GLY A 59 12.16 -5.31 20.31
N TYR A 60 11.12 -6.13 20.46
CA TYR A 60 10.22 -6.09 21.61
C TYR A 60 10.18 -7.45 22.31
N SER A 61 10.04 -7.50 23.63
CA SER A 61 9.89 -8.76 24.37
C SER A 61 8.46 -9.30 24.38
N GLN A 62 7.50 -8.47 24.02
CA GLN A 62 6.08 -8.79 24.07
C GLN A 62 5.64 -9.55 22.82
N VAL A 63 4.81 -10.57 23.02
CA VAL A 63 4.12 -11.31 21.95
C VAL A 63 2.65 -10.96 21.94
N GLN A 64 2.02 -10.96 20.76
CA GLN A 64 0.61 -10.63 20.62
C GLN A 64 -0.10 -11.50 19.59
N TRP A 65 -1.35 -11.85 19.86
CA TRP A 65 -2.24 -12.48 18.88
C TRP A 65 -2.75 -11.44 17.88
N ILE A 66 -2.44 -11.62 16.61
CA ILE A 66 -2.81 -10.73 15.51
C ILE A 66 -3.68 -11.50 14.53
N LYS A 67 -4.81 -10.91 14.14
CA LYS A 67 -5.72 -11.49 13.15
C LYS A 67 -4.99 -11.61 11.81
N ALA A 68 -5.18 -12.71 11.08
CA ALA A 68 -4.52 -12.95 9.79
C ALA A 68 -4.59 -11.76 8.82
N ALA A 69 -5.73 -11.05 8.79
CA ALA A 69 -5.95 -9.86 7.95
C ALA A 69 -5.04 -8.67 8.27
N ASN A 70 -4.39 -8.65 9.43
CA ASN A 70 -3.46 -7.62 9.88
C ASN A 70 -2.00 -8.10 9.79
N ILE A 71 -1.73 -9.19 9.06
CA ILE A 71 -0.39 -9.75 8.85
C ILE A 71 -0.12 -9.77 7.35
N ARG A 72 1.13 -9.51 6.98
CA ARG A 72 1.62 -9.66 5.61
C ARG A 72 3.03 -10.24 5.62
N MET A 73 3.48 -10.82 4.52
CA MET A 73 4.86 -11.31 4.45
C MET A 73 5.83 -10.14 4.55
N GLN A 74 6.91 -10.31 5.30
CA GLN A 74 7.96 -9.31 5.33
C GLN A 74 8.59 -9.26 3.94
N GLN A 75 8.57 -8.09 3.33
CA GLN A 75 9.22 -7.92 2.04
C GLN A 75 10.73 -8.09 2.20
N THR A 76 11.30 -9.01 1.42
CA THR A 76 12.75 -9.18 1.36
C THR A 76 13.38 -7.91 0.77
N SER A 77 14.60 -7.62 1.19
CA SER A 77 15.37 -6.47 0.72
C SER A 77 15.46 -6.42 -0.81
N ASP A 78 15.52 -7.56 -1.49
CA ASP A 78 15.73 -7.60 -2.94
C ASP A 78 14.47 -7.20 -3.74
N ALA A 79 13.30 -7.67 -3.32
CA ALA A 79 12.03 -7.28 -3.93
C ALA A 79 11.72 -5.79 -3.69
N ASN A 80 12.10 -5.26 -2.54
CA ASN A 80 12.00 -3.83 -2.25
C ASN A 80 12.99 -3.01 -3.08
N VAL A 81 14.25 -3.45 -3.18
CA VAL A 81 15.28 -2.76 -3.97
C VAL A 81 14.91 -2.69 -5.45
N GLU A 82 14.36 -3.74 -6.04
CA GLU A 82 13.94 -3.70 -7.45
C GLU A 82 12.74 -2.76 -7.67
N ASN A 83 11.75 -2.79 -6.78
CA ASN A 83 10.60 -1.89 -6.86
C ASN A 83 10.98 -0.44 -6.59
N ASP A 84 11.88 -0.20 -5.64
CA ASP A 84 12.43 1.12 -5.37
C ASP A 84 13.20 1.67 -6.57
N LYS A 85 13.97 0.84 -7.29
CA LYS A 85 14.65 1.27 -8.52
C LYS A 85 13.70 1.73 -9.62
N LYS A 86 12.48 1.19 -9.68
CA LYS A 86 11.45 1.60 -10.67
C LYS A 86 10.86 2.98 -10.37
N GLY A 87 10.96 3.44 -9.12
CA GLY A 87 10.47 4.74 -8.69
C GLY A 87 8.95 4.84 -8.58
N PRO A 88 8.40 6.06 -8.53
CA PRO A 88 6.96 6.26 -8.43
C PRO A 88 6.24 5.72 -9.67
N ARG A 89 5.08 5.09 -9.45
CA ARG A 89 4.26 4.52 -10.51
C ARG A 89 3.66 5.68 -11.32
N ASN A 90 3.55 5.51 -12.63
CA ASN A 90 2.70 6.41 -13.43
C ASN A 90 1.23 6.29 -12.99
N GLY A 91 0.48 7.37 -13.14
CA GLY A 91 -0.95 7.44 -12.84
C GLY A 91 -1.28 8.43 -11.74
N THR A 92 -2.54 8.37 -11.30
CA THR A 92 -3.11 9.36 -10.37
C THR A 92 -2.72 9.07 -8.92
N TYR A 93 -2.18 10.08 -8.25
CA TYR A 93 -1.97 10.14 -6.81
C TYR A 93 -3.03 11.04 -6.18
N ILE A 94 -3.62 10.57 -5.09
CA ILE A 94 -4.51 11.35 -4.22
C ILE A 94 -3.64 12.13 -3.24
N ILE A 95 -3.85 13.43 -3.11
CA ILE A 95 -3.15 14.26 -2.13
C ILE A 95 -3.94 14.27 -0.84
N LEU A 96 -3.32 13.76 0.22
CA LEU A 96 -3.83 13.72 1.58
C LEU A 96 -3.01 14.64 2.47
N SER A 97 -3.68 15.50 3.22
CA SER A 97 -3.09 16.33 4.26
C SER A 97 -3.56 15.88 5.64
N TYR A 98 -2.61 15.60 6.52
CA TYR A 98 -2.86 15.08 7.86
C TYR A 98 -2.81 16.22 8.88
N GLY A 99 -4.00 16.74 9.24
CA GLY A 99 -4.19 17.52 10.47
C GLY A 99 -4.48 16.62 11.69
N SER A 100 -4.91 15.39 11.45
CA SER A 100 -5.09 14.30 12.42
C SER A 100 -4.66 12.99 11.79
N ALA A 101 -4.07 12.08 12.58
CA ALA A 101 -3.61 10.78 12.10
C ALA A 101 -4.75 9.88 11.60
N SER A 102 -5.96 10.03 12.17
CA SER A 102 -7.10 9.17 11.87
C SER A 102 -7.96 9.67 10.71
N ASN A 103 -7.96 10.98 10.43
CA ASN A 103 -8.87 11.61 9.47
C ASN A 103 -8.10 12.56 8.52
N PRO A 104 -7.37 12.02 7.52
CA PRO A 104 -6.71 12.85 6.53
C PRO A 104 -7.72 13.57 5.63
N ILE A 105 -7.43 14.82 5.32
CA ILE A 105 -8.22 15.61 4.38
C ILE A 105 -7.66 15.40 2.98
N ARG A 106 -8.53 15.03 2.04
CA ARG A 106 -8.17 15.04 0.62
C ARG A 106 -8.16 16.49 0.11
N ILE A 107 -7.06 16.93 -0.48
CA ILE A 107 -6.90 18.33 -0.92
C ILE A 107 -6.67 18.48 -2.43
N GLY A 108 -6.46 17.38 -3.15
CA GLY A 108 -6.30 17.39 -4.60
C GLY A 108 -5.77 16.08 -5.14
N TYR A 109 -5.26 16.14 -6.37
CA TYR A 109 -4.69 15.01 -7.09
C TYR A 109 -3.48 15.46 -7.89
N PHE A 110 -2.53 14.58 -8.14
CA PHE A 110 -1.59 14.78 -9.25
C PHE A 110 -1.44 13.50 -10.04
N GLU A 111 -1.28 13.61 -11.34
CA GLU A 111 -1.01 12.49 -12.22
C GLU A 111 0.46 12.52 -12.63
N LEU A 112 1.17 11.41 -12.46
CA LEU A 112 2.52 11.24 -12.96
C LEU A 112 2.50 10.50 -14.29
N GLN A 113 3.25 11.01 -15.26
CA GLN A 113 3.41 10.36 -16.56
C GLN A 113 4.81 10.63 -17.09
N ASN A 114 5.68 9.62 -17.07
CA ASN A 114 6.97 9.63 -17.76
C ASN A 114 7.82 10.89 -17.46
N GLY A 115 8.04 11.20 -16.18
CA GLY A 115 8.83 12.36 -15.75
C GLY A 115 8.09 13.70 -15.83
N LYS A 116 6.81 13.70 -16.17
CA LYS A 116 5.92 14.87 -16.11
C LYS A 116 4.81 14.67 -15.10
N TYR A 117 4.26 15.76 -14.60
CA TYR A 117 3.07 15.71 -13.77
C TYR A 117 2.04 16.75 -14.13
N THR A 118 0.77 16.43 -13.91
CA THR A 118 -0.35 17.38 -13.90
C THR A 118 -0.96 17.44 -12.51
N TYR A 119 -1.18 18.64 -11.98
CA TYR A 119 -1.74 18.90 -10.66
C TYR A 119 -3.20 19.37 -10.79
N TYR A 120 -4.08 18.77 -10.00
CA TYR A 120 -5.51 19.03 -10.00
C TYR A 120 -6.03 19.39 -8.61
N ASN A 121 -7.03 20.28 -8.57
CA ASN A 121 -7.79 20.53 -7.36
C ASN A 121 -8.80 19.40 -7.06
N MET A 122 -9.59 19.56 -5.99
CA MET A 122 -10.62 18.59 -5.59
C MET A 122 -11.71 18.33 -6.65
N SER A 123 -12.00 19.31 -7.50
CA SER A 123 -12.93 19.19 -8.62
C SER A 123 -12.29 18.60 -9.89
N LYS A 124 -11.07 18.06 -9.79
CA LYS A 124 -10.26 17.57 -10.91
C LYS A 124 -9.99 18.62 -12.00
N LYS A 125 -10.06 19.92 -11.66
CA LYS A 125 -9.62 20.99 -12.55
C LYS A 125 -8.10 21.03 -12.55
N ASN A 126 -7.48 21.02 -13.73
CA ASN A 126 -6.04 21.23 -13.87
C ASN A 126 -5.67 22.62 -13.36
N ILE A 127 -4.74 22.69 -12.41
CA ILE A 127 -4.25 23.92 -11.77
C ILE A 127 -2.73 24.06 -11.87
N GLY A 128 -2.07 23.21 -12.65
CA GLY A 128 -0.65 23.33 -12.92
C GLY A 128 -0.03 22.06 -13.47
N GLN A 129 1.15 22.21 -14.07
CA GLN A 129 1.92 21.12 -14.65
C GLN A 129 3.41 21.33 -14.37
N GLY A 130 4.19 20.26 -14.42
CA GLY A 130 5.63 20.34 -14.27
C GLY A 130 6.32 19.03 -14.63
N SER A 131 7.58 18.95 -14.23
CA SER A 131 8.45 17.82 -14.50
C SER A 131 9.15 17.36 -13.23
N PHE A 132 9.56 16.09 -13.22
CA PHE A 132 10.27 15.49 -12.12
C PHE A 132 11.30 14.47 -12.59
N THR A 133 12.30 14.23 -11.77
CA THR A 133 13.20 13.07 -11.89
C THR A 133 13.10 12.22 -10.63
N TYR A 134 13.51 10.96 -10.72
CA TYR A 134 13.58 10.08 -9.57
C TYR A 134 15.02 9.67 -9.31
N ASN A 135 15.50 9.93 -8.10
CA ASN A 135 16.78 9.46 -7.60
C ASN A 135 16.55 8.19 -6.80
N ALA A 136 16.91 7.04 -7.38
CA ALA A 136 16.75 5.72 -6.76
C ALA A 136 17.65 5.51 -5.55
N ALA A 137 18.86 6.09 -5.53
CA ALA A 137 19.78 5.95 -4.40
C ALA A 137 19.20 6.57 -3.12
N ASN A 138 18.54 7.74 -3.27
CA ASN A 138 17.96 8.49 -2.15
C ASN A 138 16.45 8.29 -2.01
N LYS A 139 15.86 7.41 -2.84
CA LYS A 139 14.40 7.21 -2.98
C LYS A 139 13.63 8.53 -2.97
N THR A 140 14.03 9.46 -3.84
CA THR A 140 13.48 10.82 -3.84
C THR A 140 13.05 11.24 -5.23
N VAL A 141 11.82 11.71 -5.33
CA VAL A 141 11.29 12.47 -6.47
C VAL A 141 11.79 13.90 -6.35
N GLN A 142 12.48 14.38 -7.38
CA GLN A 142 12.94 15.76 -7.46
C GLN A 142 12.05 16.51 -8.46
N TRP A 143 11.28 17.47 -7.97
CA TRP A 143 10.46 18.33 -8.84
C TRP A 143 11.37 19.33 -9.55
N THR A 144 11.49 19.23 -10.88
CA THR A 144 12.41 20.03 -11.68
C THR A 144 11.76 21.28 -12.29
N SER A 145 10.43 21.34 -12.33
CA SER A 145 9.64 22.50 -12.77
C SER A 145 8.22 22.49 -12.17
N GLY A 146 7.46 23.56 -12.40
CA GLY A 146 6.04 23.64 -12.05
C GLY A 146 5.75 23.99 -10.58
N PRO A 147 4.47 23.97 -10.16
CA PRO A 147 4.05 24.41 -8.84
C PRO A 147 4.71 23.66 -7.68
N PHE A 148 5.04 22.37 -7.84
CA PHE A 148 5.63 21.57 -6.75
C PHE A 148 7.09 21.97 -6.49
N LYS A 149 7.83 22.35 -7.54
CA LYS A 149 9.15 22.95 -7.38
C LYS A 149 9.06 24.34 -6.75
N VAL A 150 8.16 25.21 -7.24
CA VAL A 150 8.00 26.58 -6.72
C VAL A 150 7.60 26.58 -5.24
N ALA A 151 6.74 25.64 -4.84
CA ALA A 151 6.34 25.47 -3.45
C ALA A 151 7.36 24.75 -2.57
N ASN A 152 8.55 24.41 -3.10
CA ASN A 152 9.60 23.64 -2.42
C ASN A 152 9.08 22.35 -1.77
N TRP A 153 8.22 21.62 -2.48
CA TRP A 153 7.73 20.34 -1.99
C TRP A 153 8.86 19.31 -1.94
N SER A 154 8.84 18.49 -0.89
CA SER A 154 9.68 17.30 -0.76
C SER A 154 9.27 16.26 -1.81
N GLY A 155 9.94 15.12 -1.82
CA GLY A 155 9.57 14.01 -2.70
C GLY A 155 10.03 12.65 -2.21
N LYS A 156 10.17 12.47 -0.89
CA LYS A 156 10.55 11.17 -0.33
C LYS A 156 9.55 10.12 -0.77
N PHE A 157 10.05 9.06 -1.40
CA PHE A 157 9.25 8.00 -1.99
C PHE A 157 9.32 6.74 -1.13
N GLU A 158 8.16 6.13 -0.91
CA GLU A 158 8.00 4.93 -0.11
C GLU A 158 7.00 3.99 -0.80
N ILE A 159 7.25 2.69 -0.69
CA ILE A 159 6.37 1.64 -1.16
C ILE A 159 5.82 0.92 0.05
N ASP A 160 4.50 0.79 0.11
CA ASP A 160 3.76 0.16 1.19
C ASP A 160 2.88 -0.97 0.64
N ARG A 161 2.42 -1.85 1.55
CA ARG A 161 1.43 -2.90 1.27
C ARG A 161 1.85 -3.78 0.10
N GLU A 162 3.08 -4.27 0.15
CA GLU A 162 3.62 -5.21 -0.85
C GLU A 162 3.66 -4.64 -2.27
N GLY A 163 3.93 -3.33 -2.42
CA GLY A 163 3.91 -2.69 -3.75
C GLY A 163 2.54 -2.15 -4.15
N LYS A 164 1.47 -2.45 -3.42
CA LYS A 164 0.12 -2.00 -3.79
C LYS A 164 -0.02 -0.49 -3.67
N THR A 165 0.66 0.12 -2.70
CA THR A 165 0.57 1.56 -2.45
C THR A 165 1.92 2.24 -2.61
N HIS A 166 1.99 3.19 -3.55
CA HIS A 166 3.12 4.10 -3.72
C HIS A 166 2.80 5.41 -3.00
N LYS A 167 3.73 5.89 -2.18
CA LYS A 167 3.61 7.15 -1.43
C LYS A 167 4.73 8.11 -1.81
N ILE A 168 4.39 9.37 -2.01
CA ILE A 168 5.35 10.47 -2.18
C ILE A 168 5.05 11.51 -1.12
N ARG A 169 5.99 11.76 -0.21
CA ARG A 169 5.87 12.81 0.79
C ARG A 169 6.13 14.17 0.15
N LEU A 170 5.13 15.04 0.16
CA LEU A 170 5.17 16.36 -0.48
C LEU A 170 5.61 17.44 0.52
N ASN A 171 5.29 17.27 1.80
CA ASN A 171 5.84 18.05 2.91
C ASN A 171 5.68 17.27 4.24
N SER A 172 5.85 17.91 5.39
CA SER A 172 5.75 17.26 6.71
C SER A 172 4.38 16.62 6.97
N VAL A 173 3.30 17.20 6.45
CA VAL A 173 1.90 16.78 6.73
C VAL A 173 1.15 16.31 5.49
N THR A 174 1.71 16.48 4.29
CA THR A 174 1.04 16.16 3.02
C THR A 174 1.76 15.05 2.27
N ILE A 175 0.98 14.07 1.79
CA ILE A 175 1.45 12.96 0.97
C ILE A 175 0.59 12.79 -0.28
N GLY A 176 1.22 12.37 -1.38
CA GLY A 176 0.54 11.76 -2.51
C GLY A 176 0.49 10.24 -2.32
N THR A 177 -0.68 9.63 -2.55
CA THR A 177 -0.83 8.16 -2.50
C THR A 177 -1.45 7.63 -3.80
N ASN A 178 -0.85 6.57 -4.36
CA ASN A 178 -1.37 5.82 -5.50
C ASN A 178 -1.51 4.35 -5.06
N SER A 179 -2.75 3.84 -5.00
CA SER A 179 -3.06 2.47 -4.59
C SER A 179 -3.64 1.69 -5.76
N THR A 180 -3.25 0.42 -5.90
CA THR A 180 -3.88 -0.52 -6.85
C THR A 180 -5.20 -1.08 -6.36
N ASP A 181 -5.52 -0.93 -5.08
CA ASP A 181 -6.80 -1.35 -4.56
C ASP A 181 -7.91 -0.48 -5.16
N SER A 182 -9.00 -1.10 -5.57
CA SER A 182 -10.22 -0.40 -5.95
C SER A 182 -10.70 0.47 -4.78
N ASN A 183 -10.75 1.79 -5.00
CA ASN A 183 -11.34 2.76 -4.09
C ASN A 183 -12.87 2.66 -4.07
#